data_AF-A0A1H8TKF9-F1
#
_entry.id   AF-A0A1H8TKF9-F1
#
_cell.length_a   1.000
_cell.length_b   1.000
_cell.length_c   1.000
_cell.angle_alpha   90.00
_cell.angle_beta   90.00
_cell.angle_gamma   90.00
#
_symmetry.space_group_name_H-M   'P 1'
#
loop_
_entity.id
_entity.type
_entity.pdbx_description
1 polymer ?
#
loop_
_entity_poly.entity_id
_entity_poly.type
_entity_poly.pdbx_seq_one_letter_code
_entity_poly.pdbx_strand_id
1 'polypeptide(L)' 'MHPDPQGQAREALLGLHRQLQENASQLSQVDCDDPDVRAVLQAVHDLNQRVADLVAETALLAPLELDSVTNGS' A
#
# COMPACT_ATOMS: atom_id res chain seq x y z
N MET A 1 11.28 -26.12 -4.42
CA MET A 1 11.22 -24.96 -3.53
C MET A 1 9.77 -24.50 -3.51
N HIS A 2 9.08 -24.62 -2.37
CA HIS A 2 7.77 -23.99 -2.19
C HIS A 2 8.04 -22.49 -1.94
N PRO A 3 7.40 -21.57 -2.67
CA PRO A 3 7.54 -20.15 -2.39
C PRO A 3 7.00 -19.87 -0.98
N ASP A 4 7.75 -19.07 -0.21
CA ASP A 4 7.31 -18.62 1.11
C ASP A 4 6.12 -17.66 0.91
N PRO A 5 4.90 -18.04 1.36
CA PRO A 5 3.71 -17.23 1.19
C PRO A 5 3.81 -15.88 1.92
N GLN A 6 4.65 -15.78 2.96
CA GLN A 6 4.87 -14.52 3.68
C GLN A 6 5.72 -13.55 2.85
N GLY A 7 6.83 -14.02 2.28
CA GLY A 7 7.63 -13.27 1.31
C GLY A 7 6.79 -12.74 0.15
N GLN A 8 5.92 -13.57 -0.40
CA GLN A 8 5.02 -13.17 -1.50
C GLN A 8 4.00 -12.11 -1.09
N ALA A 9 3.39 -12.24 0.10
CA ALA A 9 2.45 -11.25 0.62
C ALA A 9 3.12 -9.90 0.89
N ARG A 10 4.34 -9.91 1.47
CA ARG A 10 5.11 -8.69 1.72
C ARG A 10 5.51 -7.99 0.42
N GLU A 11 5.99 -8.73 -0.58
CA GLU A 11 6.31 -8.16 -1.90
C GLU A 11 5.08 -7.55 -2.58
N ALA A 12 3.91 -8.22 -2.49
CA ALA A 12 2.67 -7.67 -3.03
C ALA A 12 2.26 -6.36 -2.33
N LEU A 13 2.40 -6.28 -1.00
CA LEU A 13 2.12 -5.06 -0.24
C LEU A 13 3.09 -3.93 -0.61
N LEU A 14 4.39 -4.22 -0.76
CA LEU A 14 5.38 -3.22 -1.21
C LEU A 14 5.09 -2.73 -2.65
N GLY A 15 4.67 -3.63 -3.54
CA GLY A 15 4.24 -3.27 -4.89
C GLY A 15 3.01 -2.36 -4.88
N LEU A 16 2.01 -2.68 -4.05
CA LEU A 16 0.82 -1.86 -3.86
C LEU A 16 1.16 -0.47 -3.30
N HIS A 17 2.04 -0.40 -2.30
CA HIS A 17 2.51 0.87 -1.73
C HIS A 17 3.14 1.78 -2.81
N ARG A 18 4.04 1.23 -3.64
CA ARG A 18 4.64 1.99 -4.75
C ARG A 18 3.58 2.49 -5.74
N GLN A 19 2.64 1.63 -6.13
CA GLN A 19 1.58 2.03 -7.07
C GLN A 19 0.71 3.17 -6.53
N LEU A 20 0.38 3.14 -5.23
CA LEU A 20 -0.40 4.20 -4.60
C LEU A 20 0.35 5.53 -4.56
N GLN A 21 1.66 5.51 -4.28
CA GLN A 21 2.51 6.70 -4.34
C GLN A 21 2.61 7.26 -5.75
N GLU A 22 2.79 6.41 -6.76
CA GLU A 22 2.80 6.81 -8.16
C GLU A 22 1.47 7.45 -8.56
N ASN A 23 0.34 6.84 -8.19
CA ASN A 23 -0.99 7.39 -8.48
C ASN A 23 -1.21 8.75 -7.83
N ALA A 24 -0.81 8.93 -6.55
CA ALA A 24 -0.86 10.23 -5.89
C ALA A 24 0.01 11.27 -6.63
N SER A 25 1.25 10.90 -7.01
CA SER A 25 2.15 11.80 -7.73
C SER A 25 1.64 12.21 -9.13
N GLN A 26 0.85 11.35 -9.79
CA GLN A 26 0.25 11.66 -11.09
C GLN A 26 -0.95 12.60 -10.93
N LEU A 27 -1.77 12.41 -9.89
CA LEU A 27 -2.92 13.28 -9.61
C LEU A 27 -2.50 14.72 -9.31
N SER A 28 -1.34 14.93 -8.66
CA SER A 28 -0.81 16.27 -8.40
C SER A 28 -0.26 16.99 -9.65
N GLN A 29 -0.09 16.26 -10.76
CA GLN A 29 0.32 16.81 -12.06
C GLN A 29 -0.86 17.15 -12.97
N VAL A 30 -2.08 16.78 -12.61
CA VAL A 30 -3.27 17.10 -13.40
C VAL A 30 -3.61 18.58 -13.23
N ASP A 31 -3.33 19.37 -14.27
CA ASP A 31 -3.75 20.77 -14.33
C ASP A 31 -5.25 20.83 -14.63
N CYS A 32 -6.02 21.38 -13.70
CA CYS A 32 -7.48 21.46 -13.79
C CYS A 32 -7.99 22.76 -13.18
N ASP A 33 -8.64 23.57 -14.00
CA ASP A 33 -9.20 24.87 -13.59
C ASP A 33 -10.54 24.73 -12.85
N ASP A 34 -11.23 23.60 -13.03
CA ASP A 34 -12.51 23.34 -12.39
C ASP A 34 -12.32 23.07 -10.88
N PRO A 35 -12.92 23.88 -10.00
CA PRO A 35 -12.72 23.77 -8.56
C PRO A 35 -13.29 22.47 -7.97
N ASP A 36 -14.38 21.95 -8.52
CA ASP A 36 -15.02 20.73 -8.03
C ASP A 36 -14.18 19.51 -8.42
N VAL A 37 -13.69 19.49 -9.67
CA VAL A 37 -12.78 18.43 -10.14
C VAL A 37 -11.47 18.46 -9.35
N ARG A 38 -10.90 19.64 -9.10
CA ARG A 38 -9.69 19.78 -8.27
C ARG A 38 -9.90 19.30 -6.83
N ALA A 39 -11.07 19.55 -6.23
CA ALA A 39 -11.40 19.04 -4.91
C ALA A 39 -11.46 17.50 -4.90
N VAL A 40 -12.03 16.89 -5.94
CA VAL A 40 -12.04 15.43 -6.11
C VAL A 40 -10.62 14.89 -6.29
N LEU A 41 -9.81 15.51 -7.15
CA LEU A 41 -8.42 15.10 -7.37
C LEU A 41 -7.60 15.14 -6.07
N GLN A 42 -7.77 16.20 -5.27
CA GLN A 42 -7.14 16.31 -3.96
C GLN A 42 -7.63 15.22 -3.00
N ALA A 43 -8.93 14.94 -2.94
CA ALA A 43 -9.47 13.90 -2.09
C ALA A 43 -8.94 12.50 -2.46
N VAL A 44 -8.82 12.21 -3.76
CA VAL A 44 -8.24 10.95 -4.25
C VAL A 44 -6.74 10.88 -3.97
N HIS A 45 -6.02 11.99 -4.14
CA HIS A 45 -4.61 12.09 -3.75
C HIS A 45 -4.41 11.74 -2.27
N ASP A 46 -5.16 12.39 -1.39
CA ASP A 46 -5.05 12.19 0.06
C ASP A 46 -5.45 10.77 0.47
N LEU A 47 -6.45 10.19 -0.20
CA LEU A 47 -6.85 8.80 0.01
C LEU A 47 -5.72 7.84 -0.40
N ASN A 48 -5.13 8.03 -1.58
CA ASN A 48 -4.03 7.18 -2.05
C ASN A 48 -2.86 7.21 -1.07
N GLN A 49 -2.53 8.39 -0.52
CA GLN A 49 -1.44 8.53 0.42
C GLN A 49 -1.74 7.83 1.76
N ARG A 50 -2.94 8.00 2.31
CA ARG A 50 -3.36 7.30 3.54
C ARG A 50 -3.38 5.78 3.38
N VAL A 51 -3.85 5.28 2.24
CA VAL A 51 -3.83 3.84 1.96
C VAL A 51 -2.40 3.35 1.78
N ALA A 52 -1.51 4.13 1.15
CA ALA A 52 -0.10 3.78 1.02
C ALA A 52 0.56 3.63 2.40
N ASP A 53 0.30 4.56 3.32
CA ASP A 53 0.80 4.51 4.70
C ASP A 53 0.28 3.26 5.42
N LEU A 54 -1.03 2.97 5.33
CA LEU A 54 -1.63 1.77 5.92
C LEU A 54 -1.03 0.47 5.36
N VAL A 55 -0.78 0.43 4.05
CA VAL A 55 -0.16 -0.73 3.37
C VAL A 55 1.28 -0.91 3.84
N ALA A 56 2.03 0.18 4.02
CA ALA A 56 3.39 0.13 4.55
C ALA A 56 3.40 -0.36 6.01
N GLU A 57 2.52 0.15 6.86
CA GLU A 57 2.33 -0.32 8.23
C GLU A 57 1.94 -1.81 8.26
N THR A 58 1.02 -2.22 7.39
CA THR A 58 0.59 -3.62 7.28
C THR A 58 1.73 -4.51 6.79
N ALA A 59 2.60 -4.03 5.90
CA ALA A 59 3.77 -4.79 5.46
C ALA A 59 4.82 -4.96 6.58
N LEU A 60 4.86 -4.04 7.55
CA LEU A 60 5.70 -4.13 8.75
C LEU A 60 5.09 -5.02 9.84
N LEU A 61 3.75 -5.07 9.92
CA LEU A 61 2.99 -5.85 10.89
C LEU A 61 2.62 -7.26 10.39
N ALA A 62 2.70 -7.51 9.08
CA ALA A 62 2.54 -8.83 8.49
C ALA A 62 3.50 -9.79 9.22
N PRO A 63 3.01 -10.95 9.71
CA PRO A 63 3.75 -11.70 10.71
C PRO A 63 5.15 -12.06 10.21
N LEU A 64 6.18 -11.59 10.93
CA LEU A 64 7.51 -12.18 10.91
C LEU A 64 7.54 -13.56 11.61
N GLU A 65 6.40 -14.05 12.10
CA GLU A 65 6.24 -15.30 12.84
C GLU A 65 4.95 -16.02 12.38
N LEU A 66 5.07 -16.99 11.46
CA LEU A 66 4.22 -18.18 11.48
C LEU A 66 5.06 -19.45 11.72
N ASP A 67 6.32 -19.30 12.11
CA ASP A 67 7.24 -20.40 12.42
C ASP A 67 7.41 -20.59 13.93
N SER A 68 6.32 -20.66 14.68
CA SER A 68 6.40 -21.06 16.09
C SER A 68 5.07 -21.59 16.68
N VAL A 69 4.28 -22.30 15.87
CA VAL A 69 3.33 -23.31 16.40
C VAL A 69 3.53 -24.65 15.69
N THR A 70 4.77 -25.16 15.74
CA THR A 70 4.98 -26.61 15.75
C THR A 70 5.82 -26.96 16.97
N ASN A 71 5.33 -27.95 17.71
CA ASN A 71 5.90 -28.62 18.88
C ASN A 71 5.59 -28.03 20.26
N GLY A 72 4.49 -28.51 20.82
CA GLY A 72 4.18 -28.44 22.25
C GLY A 72 3.26 -29.56 22.69
N SER A 73 3.86 -30.73 22.93
CA SER A 73 3.36 -31.95 23.63
C SER A 73 2.53 -32.96 22.86
#